data_AF-A0A2S8NPY3-F1
#
_entry.id   AF-A0A2S8NPY3-F1
#
_cell.length_a   1.000
_cell.length_b   1.000
_cell.length_c   1.000
_cell.angle_alpha   90.00
_cell.angle_beta   90.00
_cell.angle_gamma   90.00
#
_symmetry.space_group_name_H-M   'P 1'
#
loop_
_entity.id
_entity.type
_entity.pdbx_description
1 polymer ?
#
loop_
_entity_poly.entity_id
_entity_poly.type
_entity_poly.pdbx_seq_one_letter_code
_entity_poly.pdbx_strand_id
1 'polypeptide(L)'
;MKRILSIIGAIGLTATSTTTLISCKKENNNENEENNKPEPQYNPQQPPKGSNWKLIENNNRESEFSKPNNKWYFYIRITDIRITDKYVCEKVYFDSNFIKNQYTYWQHLKYGINFPVYRWDGVGELQLPTIDKKTGEITDWKEQKRN
;
A
#
# COMPACT_ATOMS: atom_id res chain seq x y z
N MET A 1 66.51 22.48 13.88
CA MET A 1 65.90 23.03 12.65
C MET A 1 64.78 22.10 12.21
N LYS A 2 63.53 22.55 12.33
CA LYS A 2 62.32 21.75 12.08
C LYS A 2 61.70 22.22 10.75
N ARG A 3 61.40 21.29 9.84
CA ARG A 3 60.63 21.55 8.61
C ARG A 3 59.17 21.17 8.86
N ILE A 4 58.25 22.12 8.73
CA ILE A 4 56.79 21.89 8.77
C ILE A 4 56.29 21.91 7.32
N LEU A 5 55.55 20.87 6.94
CA LEU A 5 54.89 20.72 5.64
C LEU A 5 53.82 21.81 5.46
N SER A 6 53.87 22.48 4.31
CA SER A 6 52.83 23.41 3.84
C SER A 6 51.64 22.60 3.33
N ILE A 7 50.47 22.77 3.95
CA ILE A 7 49.20 22.21 3.46
C ILE A 7 48.64 23.19 2.42
N ILE A 8 48.61 22.72 1.18
CA ILE A 8 47.97 23.36 0.03
C ILE A 8 46.45 23.23 0.23
N GLY A 9 45.80 24.33 0.61
CA GLY A 9 44.36 24.45 0.61
C GLY A 9 43.87 24.97 -0.73
N ALA A 10 43.40 24.06 -1.60
CA ALA A 10 42.64 24.40 -2.80
C ALA A 10 41.60 23.30 -3.05
N ILE A 11 40.45 23.42 -2.38
CA ILE A 11 39.26 22.63 -2.74
C ILE A 11 38.57 23.40 -3.87
N GLY A 12 38.85 23.01 -5.11
CA GLY A 12 38.01 23.34 -6.24
C GLY A 12 36.87 22.33 -6.32
N LEU A 13 35.69 22.69 -5.84
CA LEU A 13 34.46 21.95 -6.14
C LEU A 13 33.50 22.91 -6.85
N THR A 14 33.50 22.84 -8.17
CA THR A 14 32.43 23.44 -9.00
C THR A 14 31.55 22.31 -9.50
N ALA A 15 30.36 22.22 -8.93
CA ALA A 15 29.22 21.56 -9.56
C ALA A 15 27.99 22.43 -9.25
N THR A 16 27.63 23.29 -10.19
CA THR A 16 26.38 24.03 -10.19
C THR A 16 25.22 23.05 -10.27
N SER A 17 24.44 22.94 -9.21
CA SER A 17 23.07 22.41 -9.27
C SER A 17 22.12 23.54 -8.95
N THR A 18 21.41 24.00 -9.96
CA THR A 18 20.33 24.98 -9.88
C THR A 18 19.22 24.40 -9.01
N THR A 19 19.20 24.75 -7.72
CA THR A 19 18.07 24.44 -6.84
C THR A 19 17.00 25.51 -7.02
N THR A 20 16.04 25.26 -7.91
CA THR A 20 14.77 25.96 -7.88
C THR A 20 13.81 25.17 -6.99
N LEU A 21 13.92 25.36 -5.68
CA LEU A 21 12.81 25.06 -4.76
C LEU A 21 12.02 26.35 -4.60
N ILE A 22 11.01 26.53 -5.45
CA ILE A 22 10.01 27.58 -5.23
C ILE A 22 9.24 27.20 -3.97
N SER A 23 9.48 28.00 -2.94
CA SER A 23 8.76 28.05 -1.68
C SER A 23 7.27 28.31 -1.94
N CYS A 24 6.40 27.36 -1.60
CA CYS A 24 4.99 27.66 -1.40
C CYS A 24 4.85 28.46 -0.09
N LYS A 25 4.96 29.79 -0.17
CA LYS A 25 4.39 30.64 0.88
C LYS A 25 2.88 30.68 0.69
N LYS A 26 2.17 30.03 1.61
CA LYS A 26 0.85 30.48 2.04
C LYS A 26 0.79 30.39 3.56
N GLU A 27 1.01 31.52 4.22
CA GLU A 27 0.63 31.73 5.61
C GLU A 27 -0.90 31.70 5.68
N ASN A 28 -1.45 30.84 6.53
CA ASN A 28 -2.80 30.96 7.06
C ASN A 28 -2.73 30.51 8.52
N ASN A 29 -2.83 31.48 9.42
CA ASN A 29 -2.82 31.28 10.87
C ASN A 29 -4.22 30.85 11.31
N ASN A 30 -4.38 29.56 11.59
CA ASN A 30 -5.53 29.03 12.31
C ASN A 30 -5.01 27.89 13.20
N GLU A 31 -4.73 28.19 14.46
CA GLU A 31 -4.50 27.16 15.47
C GLU A 31 -5.77 26.34 15.64
N ASN A 32 -5.68 25.05 15.33
CA ASN A 32 -6.39 24.01 16.05
C ASN A 32 -5.43 22.82 16.13
N GLU A 33 -4.86 22.64 17.32
CA GLU A 33 -4.19 21.41 17.74
C GLU A 33 -5.21 20.27 17.74
N GLU A 34 -5.37 19.62 16.59
CA GLU A 34 -5.93 18.29 16.52
C GLU A 34 -4.89 17.39 15.87
N ASN A 35 -4.60 16.28 16.55
CA ASN A 35 -3.57 15.31 16.23
C ASN A 35 -3.71 14.78 14.78
N ASN A 36 -3.15 15.51 13.82
CA ASN A 36 -2.94 15.04 12.45
C ASN A 36 -1.77 14.05 12.45
N LYS A 37 -1.97 12.88 13.06
CA LYS A 37 -1.19 11.71 12.67
C LYS A 37 -1.48 11.51 11.18
N PRO A 38 -0.47 11.45 10.29
CA PRO A 38 -0.74 11.09 8.91
C PRO A 38 -1.41 9.72 8.94
N GLU A 39 -2.69 9.66 8.59
CA GLU A 39 -3.26 8.39 8.17
C GLU A 39 -2.38 7.90 7.02
N PRO A 40 -1.87 6.67 7.06
CA PRO A 40 -1.07 6.16 5.96
C PRO A 40 -1.97 6.16 4.72
N GLN A 41 -1.76 7.15 3.85
CA GLN A 41 -2.36 7.22 2.52
C GLN A 41 -1.69 6.13 1.69
N TYR A 42 -2.12 4.88 1.89
CA TYR A 42 -1.67 3.77 1.10
C TYR A 42 -2.36 3.85 -0.25
N ASN A 43 -1.64 4.37 -1.25
CA ASN A 43 -2.11 4.33 -2.62
C ASN A 43 -2.08 2.87 -3.11
N PRO A 44 -3.24 2.26 -3.42
CA PRO A 44 -3.29 0.88 -3.87
C PRO A 44 -2.47 0.70 -5.17
N GLN A 45 -1.60 -0.31 -5.19
CA GLN A 45 -0.84 -0.66 -6.39
C GLN A 45 -1.77 -1.24 -7.45
N GLN A 46 -1.59 -0.84 -8.70
CA GLN A 46 -2.32 -1.46 -9.81
C GLN A 46 -1.73 -2.84 -10.12
N PRO A 47 -2.57 -3.86 -10.33
CA PRO A 47 -2.08 -5.15 -10.79
C PRO A 47 -1.40 -5.08 -12.15
N PRO A 48 -0.54 -6.06 -12.51
CA PRO A 48 0.11 -6.11 -13.81
C PRO A 48 -0.91 -6.10 -14.95
N LYS A 49 -0.58 -5.39 -16.03
CA LYS A 49 -1.44 -5.33 -17.22
C LYS A 49 -1.58 -6.73 -17.83
N GLY A 50 -2.82 -7.16 -18.05
CA GLY A 50 -3.13 -8.49 -18.59
C GLY A 50 -3.16 -9.62 -17.55
N SER A 51 -2.93 -9.31 -16.27
CA SER A 51 -3.13 -10.26 -15.18
C SER A 51 -4.62 -10.55 -14.93
N ASN A 52 -4.89 -11.64 -14.24
CA ASN A 52 -6.24 -11.96 -13.73
C ASN A 52 -6.58 -11.20 -12.43
N TRP A 53 -5.66 -10.37 -11.92
CA TRP A 53 -5.86 -9.58 -10.72
C TRP A 53 -6.58 -8.28 -11.07
N LYS A 54 -7.58 -7.91 -10.26
CA LYS A 54 -8.29 -6.63 -10.37
C LYS A 54 -8.36 -5.94 -9.02
N LEU A 55 -7.91 -4.69 -8.98
CA LEU A 55 -8.13 -3.82 -7.82
C LEU A 55 -9.63 -3.48 -7.75
N ILE A 56 -10.21 -3.62 -6.56
CA ILE A 56 -11.57 -3.20 -6.27
C ILE A 56 -11.50 -1.81 -5.65
N GLU A 57 -11.93 -0.80 -6.40
CA GLU A 57 -12.02 0.57 -5.93
C GLU A 57 -12.95 0.68 -4.72
N ASN A 58 -12.64 1.57 -3.79
CA ASN A 58 -13.40 1.72 -2.53
C ASN A 58 -14.89 1.98 -2.77
N ASN A 59 -15.20 2.86 -3.72
CA ASN A 59 -16.53 3.21 -4.23
C ASN A 59 -17.29 2.02 -4.85
N ASN A 60 -16.60 0.96 -5.28
CA ASN A 60 -17.20 -0.23 -5.88
C ASN A 60 -17.28 -1.41 -4.89
N ARG A 61 -16.76 -1.31 -3.67
CA ARG A 61 -16.76 -2.41 -2.69
C ARG A 61 -18.16 -2.82 -2.27
N GLU A 62 -19.04 -1.85 -2.02
CA GLU A 62 -20.40 -2.14 -1.59
C GLU A 62 -21.16 -2.99 -2.62
N SER A 63 -21.03 -2.65 -3.90
CA SER A 63 -21.67 -3.41 -4.98
C SER A 63 -21.00 -4.77 -5.18
N GLU A 64 -19.67 -4.83 -5.18
CA GLU A 64 -18.87 -6.06 -5.33
C GLU A 64 -19.22 -7.10 -4.26
N PHE A 65 -19.42 -6.63 -3.04
CA PHE A 65 -19.73 -7.42 -1.85
C PHE A 65 -21.23 -7.38 -1.51
N SER A 66 -22.12 -6.98 -2.41
CA SER A 66 -23.57 -6.97 -2.12
C SER A 66 -24.18 -8.38 -2.07
N LYS A 67 -23.61 -9.32 -2.83
CA LYS A 67 -24.09 -10.71 -2.96
C LYS A 67 -22.92 -11.65 -3.25
N PRO A 68 -22.96 -12.93 -2.82
CA PRO A 68 -21.91 -13.89 -3.13
C PRO A 68 -21.66 -13.95 -4.63
N ASN A 69 -20.39 -13.98 -5.01
CA ASN A 69 -19.99 -14.06 -6.41
C ASN A 69 -19.00 -15.20 -6.68
N ASN A 70 -18.70 -16.02 -5.67
CA ASN A 70 -17.85 -17.21 -5.77
C ASN A 70 -16.46 -16.89 -6.33
N LYS A 71 -15.91 -15.73 -5.97
CA LYS A 71 -14.56 -15.31 -6.34
C LYS A 71 -13.64 -15.29 -5.15
N TRP A 72 -12.36 -15.44 -5.46
CA TRP A 72 -11.28 -15.27 -4.50
C TRP A 72 -10.84 -13.81 -4.44
N TYR A 73 -10.58 -13.34 -3.23
CA TYR A 73 -10.05 -12.01 -2.97
C TYR A 73 -8.85 -12.11 -2.05
N PHE A 74 -7.95 -11.14 -2.14
CA PHE A 74 -7.03 -10.85 -1.05
C PHE A 74 -7.08 -9.36 -0.71
N TYR A 75 -6.61 -9.05 0.49
CA TYR A 75 -6.45 -7.69 0.95
C TYR A 75 -5.21 -7.58 1.85
N ILE A 76 -4.71 -6.37 2.00
CA ILE A 76 -3.49 -6.09 2.77
C ILE A 76 -3.88 -5.25 3.98
N ARG A 77 -3.85 -5.83 5.17
CA ARG A 77 -4.19 -5.10 6.40
C ARG A 77 -2.97 -4.82 7.27
N ILE A 78 -3.11 -3.81 8.12
CA ILE A 78 -2.17 -3.53 9.21
C ILE A 78 -2.58 -4.36 10.43
N THR A 79 -1.64 -5.05 11.05
CA THR A 79 -1.85 -5.85 12.27
C THR A 79 -1.70 -5.00 13.52
N ASP A 80 -0.56 -4.31 13.67
CA ASP A 80 -0.29 -3.34 14.74
C ASP A 80 0.59 -2.22 14.16
N ILE A 81 0.16 -0.97 14.29
CA ILE A 81 0.91 0.18 13.75
C ILE A 81 2.28 0.40 14.43
N ARG A 82 2.50 -0.21 15.59
CA ARG A 82 3.73 -0.06 16.41
C ARG A 82 4.84 -1.03 16.02
N ILE A 83 4.54 -2.08 15.26
CA ILE A 83 5.55 -3.04 14.82
C ILE A 83 6.09 -2.69 13.44
N THR A 84 7.33 -3.09 13.17
CA THR A 84 7.96 -2.88 11.86
C THR A 84 7.29 -3.72 10.78
N ASP A 85 7.12 -5.02 11.03
CA ASP A 85 6.48 -5.96 10.09
C ASP A 85 4.96 -6.01 10.30
N LYS A 86 4.31 -4.86 10.09
CA LYS A 86 2.90 -4.63 10.41
C LYS A 86 1.91 -5.03 9.32
N TYR A 87 2.36 -5.27 8.10
CA TYR A 87 1.47 -5.60 6.98
C TYR A 87 1.35 -7.11 6.81
N VAL A 88 0.11 -7.57 6.62
CA VAL A 88 -0.20 -8.96 6.31
C VAL A 88 -1.15 -9.03 5.13
N CYS A 89 -0.97 -10.07 4.31
CA CYS A 89 -1.85 -10.40 3.21
C CYS A 89 -2.74 -11.57 3.60
N GLU A 90 -4.05 -11.41 3.45
CA GLU A 90 -5.04 -12.44 3.78
C GLU A 90 -5.97 -12.65 2.59
N LYS A 91 -6.43 -13.88 2.40
CA LYS A 91 -7.36 -14.25 1.33
C LYS A 91 -8.71 -14.71 1.86
N VAL A 92 -9.70 -14.57 1.01
CA VAL A 92 -11.07 -14.97 1.29
C VAL A 92 -11.75 -15.47 0.03
N TYR A 93 -12.58 -16.49 0.17
CA TYR A 93 -13.50 -16.93 -0.86
C TYR A 93 -14.90 -16.39 -0.55
N PHE A 94 -15.46 -15.60 -1.46
CA PHE A 94 -16.73 -14.93 -1.22
C PHE A 94 -17.92 -15.76 -1.73
N ASP A 95 -18.31 -16.74 -0.92
CA ASP A 95 -19.45 -17.63 -1.16
C ASP A 95 -20.64 -17.31 -0.23
N SER A 96 -21.72 -18.10 -0.36
CA SER A 96 -22.90 -17.95 0.50
C SER A 96 -22.66 -18.33 1.96
N ASN A 97 -21.69 -19.20 2.24
CA ASN A 97 -21.38 -19.63 3.61
C ASN A 97 -20.63 -18.53 4.36
N PHE A 98 -19.77 -17.81 3.65
CA PHE A 98 -19.04 -16.68 4.14
C PHE A 98 -19.98 -15.55 4.63
N ILE A 99 -21.09 -15.31 3.93
CA ILE A 99 -22.13 -14.36 4.40
C ILE A 99 -22.86 -14.87 5.65
N LYS A 100 -23.10 -16.18 5.74
CA LYS A 100 -23.88 -16.79 6.84
C LYS A 100 -23.08 -16.89 8.16
N ASN A 101 -21.77 -17.02 8.10
CA ASN A 101 -20.90 -17.29 9.26
C ASN A 101 -20.36 -16.03 9.98
N GLN A 102 -20.95 -14.84 9.77
CA GLN A 102 -20.31 -13.57 10.10
C GLN A 102 -20.02 -13.33 11.60
N TYR A 103 -18.75 -13.51 11.97
CA TYR A 103 -18.05 -12.50 12.76
C TYR A 103 -17.84 -11.25 11.88
N THR A 104 -18.00 -10.07 12.46
CA THR A 104 -18.00 -8.69 11.92
C THR A 104 -16.96 -8.30 10.85
N TYR A 105 -16.01 -9.19 10.57
CA TYR A 105 -14.80 -8.94 9.82
C TYR A 105 -15.01 -8.60 8.34
N TRP A 106 -16.03 -9.16 7.69
CA TRP A 106 -16.32 -8.86 6.28
C TRP A 106 -16.89 -7.45 6.05
N GLN A 107 -17.55 -6.86 7.04
CA GLN A 107 -18.02 -5.48 6.89
C GLN A 107 -16.85 -4.52 6.64
N HIS A 108 -15.65 -4.85 7.10
CA HIS A 108 -14.44 -4.10 6.74
C HIS A 108 -14.02 -4.30 5.28
N LEU A 109 -14.32 -5.42 4.62
CA LEU A 109 -14.09 -5.56 3.18
C LEU A 109 -15.09 -4.74 2.37
N LYS A 110 -16.34 -4.65 2.84
CA LYS A 110 -17.41 -3.90 2.20
C LYS A 110 -17.28 -2.38 2.40
N TYR A 111 -16.94 -1.95 3.62
CA TYR A 111 -16.96 -0.54 4.05
C TYR A 111 -15.61 -0.03 4.55
N GLY A 112 -14.61 -0.88 4.70
CA GLY A 112 -13.31 -0.47 5.23
C GLY A 112 -12.56 0.37 4.21
N ILE A 113 -12.06 1.50 4.71
CA ILE A 113 -11.40 2.53 3.90
C ILE A 113 -9.88 2.29 3.82
N ASN A 114 -9.32 1.51 4.75
CA ASN A 114 -7.88 1.56 5.07
C ASN A 114 -7.02 0.42 4.53
N PHE A 115 -7.56 -0.44 3.66
CA PHE A 115 -6.76 -1.50 3.05
C PHE A 115 -7.18 -1.78 1.62
N PRO A 116 -6.22 -2.01 0.69
CA PRO A 116 -6.51 -2.35 -0.70
C PRO A 116 -7.13 -3.74 -0.78
N VAL A 117 -8.07 -3.93 -1.71
CA VAL A 117 -8.76 -5.20 -1.94
C VAL A 117 -8.61 -5.57 -3.40
N TYR A 118 -8.22 -6.82 -3.67
CA TYR A 118 -7.99 -7.32 -5.00
C TYR A 118 -8.78 -8.60 -5.22
N ARG A 119 -9.35 -8.71 -6.42
CA ARG A 119 -10.10 -9.87 -6.88
C ARG A 119 -9.29 -10.70 -7.86
N TRP A 120 -9.37 -12.01 -7.71
CA TRP A 120 -8.86 -12.97 -8.67
C TRP A 120 -9.98 -13.37 -9.63
N ASP A 121 -9.80 -13.04 -10.92
CA ASP A 121 -10.68 -13.48 -12.02
C ASP A 121 -10.13 -14.74 -12.74
N GLY A 122 -9.03 -15.32 -12.24
CA GLY A 122 -8.44 -16.54 -12.80
C GLY A 122 -9.15 -17.80 -12.33
N VAL A 123 -8.63 -18.96 -12.75
CA VAL A 123 -9.26 -20.24 -12.44
C VAL A 123 -8.63 -20.86 -11.19
N GLY A 124 -9.47 -21.42 -10.32
CA GLY A 124 -9.03 -22.08 -9.10
C GLY A 124 -8.79 -21.11 -7.94
N GLU A 125 -8.25 -21.65 -6.86
CA GLU A 125 -7.89 -20.88 -5.68
C GLU A 125 -6.69 -19.98 -5.94
N LEU A 126 -6.76 -18.73 -5.47
CA LEU A 126 -5.66 -17.79 -5.64
C LEU A 126 -4.42 -18.20 -4.82
N GLN A 127 -3.25 -17.84 -5.33
CA GLN A 127 -2.02 -17.79 -4.55
C GLN A 127 -1.84 -16.37 -4.02
N LEU A 128 -1.51 -16.24 -2.74
CA LEU A 128 -1.29 -14.92 -2.14
C LEU A 128 -0.06 -14.26 -2.78
N PRO A 129 -0.13 -12.98 -3.13
CA PRO A 129 1.05 -12.24 -3.57
C PRO A 129 2.08 -12.14 -2.45
N THR A 130 3.33 -11.90 -2.82
CA THR A 130 4.36 -11.53 -1.85
C THR A 130 4.27 -10.04 -1.57
N ILE A 131 4.32 -9.68 -0.29
CA ILE A 131 4.34 -8.28 0.14
C ILE A 131 5.56 -8.00 1.01
N ASP A 132 6.08 -6.78 0.92
CA ASP A 132 6.95 -6.23 1.95
C ASP A 132 6.13 -5.98 3.21
N LYS A 133 6.48 -6.64 4.32
CA LYS A 133 5.71 -6.58 5.57
C LYS A 133 5.83 -5.23 6.30
N LYS A 134 6.78 -4.39 5.91
CA LYS A 134 7.02 -3.06 6.49
C LYS A 134 6.29 -1.96 5.76
N THR A 135 6.19 -2.06 4.43
CA THR A 135 5.59 -1.03 3.58
C THR A 135 4.20 -1.43 3.06
N GLY A 136 3.89 -2.72 3.04
CA GLY A 136 2.67 -3.26 2.43
C GLY A 136 2.77 -3.36 0.90
N GLU A 137 3.92 -3.02 0.31
CA GLU A 137 4.11 -3.06 -1.13
C GLU A 137 4.08 -4.49 -1.67
N ILE A 138 3.36 -4.70 -2.77
CA ILE A 138 3.32 -5.99 -3.45
C ILE A 138 4.59 -6.12 -4.30
N THR A 139 5.43 -7.11 -3.97
CA THR A 139 6.69 -7.37 -4.68
C THR A 139 6.56 -8.49 -5.71
N ASP A 140 5.52 -9.32 -5.60
CA ASP A 140 5.25 -10.40 -6.57
C ASP A 140 3.75 -10.72 -6.62
N TRP A 141 3.12 -10.36 -7.74
CA TRP A 141 1.75 -10.73 -8.07
C TRP A 141 1.72 -12.17 -8.55
N LYS A 142 1.61 -13.13 -7.62
CA LYS A 142 1.54 -14.55 -7.98
C LYS A 142 0.44 -14.77 -9.03
N GLU A 143 0.83 -15.24 -10.21
CA GLU A 143 -0.07 -15.58 -11.30
C GLU A 143 -0.04 -17.09 -11.55
N GLN A 144 -1.20 -17.72 -11.62
CA GLN A 144 -1.31 -19.08 -12.13
C GLN A 144 -1.38 -19.02 -13.66
N LYS A 145 -0.26 -19.25 -14.33
CA LYS A 145 -0.26 -19.49 -15.78
C LYS A 145 -0.67 -20.95 -16.00
N ARG A 146 -1.73 -21.17 -16.77
CA ARG A 146 -2.01 -22.51 -17.32
C ARG A 146 -0.93 -22.77 -18.37
N ASN A 147 -0.15 -23.82 -18.18
CA ASN A 147 0.64 -24.43 -19.25
C ASN A 147 -0.28 -25.18 -20.20
#